data_AF-A0A3N6MES1-F1
#
_entry.id   AF-A0A3N6MES1-F1
#
_cell.length_a   1.000
_cell.length_b   1.000
_cell.length_c   1.000
_cell.angle_alpha   90.00
_cell.angle_beta   90.00
_cell.angle_gamma   90.00
#
_symmetry.space_group_name_H-M   'P 1'
#
loop_
_entity.id
_entity.type
_entity.pdbx_description
1 polymer ?
#
loop_
_entity_poly.entity_id
_entity_poly.type
_entity_poly.pdbx_seq_one_letter_code
_entity_poly.pdbx_strand_id
1 'polypeptide(L)' 'MLAAIISFFIPGVGQIYSGQTQRGLIFLGGYIAFWILTFILMFLFIGFLVMFLSPLFHIGAAADAYIQAGKINSGEVTV' A
#
# COMPACT_ATOMS: atom_id res chain seq x y z
N MET A 1 2.37 -9.55 11.49
CA MET A 1 3.01 -8.31 11.99
C MET A 1 4.08 -7.79 11.03
N LEU A 2 5.08 -8.60 10.66
CA LEU A 2 6.17 -8.16 9.76
C LEU A 2 5.66 -7.59 8.42
N ALA A 3 4.70 -8.27 7.76
CA ALA A 3 4.08 -7.79 6.53
C ALA A 3 3.47 -6.38 6.67
N ALA A 4 2.85 -6.08 7.82
CA ALA A 4 2.25 -4.76 8.07
C ALA A 4 3.31 -3.66 8.18
N ILE A 5 4.42 -3.93 8.88
CA ILE A 5 5.55 -2.99 9.03
C ILE A 5 6.17 -2.71 7.66
N ILE A 6 6.37 -3.75 6.84
CA ILE A 6 6.89 -3.61 5.48
C ILE A 6 5.96 -2.72 4.65
N SER A 7 4.65 -3.00 4.64
CA SER A 7 3.67 -2.19 3.90
C SER A 7 3.47 -0.77 4.45
N PHE A 8 3.76 -0.54 5.73
CA PHE A 8 3.75 0.80 6.30
C PHE A 8 4.85 1.69 5.72
N PHE A 9 6.03 1.15 5.41
CA PHE A 9 7.09 1.92 4.75
C PHE A 9 6.90 1.99 3.23
N ILE A 10 6.49 0.88 2.61
CA ILE A 10 6.28 0.81 1.16
C ILE A 10 4.95 0.09 0.88
N PRO A 11 3.88 0.83 0.54
CA PRO A 11 2.56 0.26 0.28
C PRO A 11 2.60 -0.89 -0.72
N GLY A 12 2.00 -2.03 -0.37
CA GLY A 12 1.90 -3.22 -1.22
C GLY A 12 3.01 -4.26 -1.04
N VAL A 13 4.19 -3.89 -0.52
CA VAL A 13 5.32 -4.83 -0.42
C VAL A 13 5.08 -5.93 0.62
N GLY A 14 4.40 -5.62 1.72
CA GLY A 14 4.03 -6.61 2.73
C GLY A 14 3.07 -7.68 2.20
N GLN A 15 2.14 -7.31 1.32
CA GLN A 15 1.26 -8.26 0.64
C GLN A 15 2.06 -9.20 -0.28
N ILE A 16 3.01 -8.66 -1.05
CA ILE A 16 3.91 -9.45 -1.91
C ILE A 16 4.73 -10.41 -1.04
N TYR A 17 5.27 -9.93 0.08
CA TYR A 17 6.03 -10.75 1.02
C TYR A 17 5.21 -11.92 1.57
N SER A 18 3.92 -11.71 1.83
CA SER A 18 3.00 -12.78 2.26
C SER A 18 2.46 -13.65 1.12
N GLY A 19 3.00 -13.56 -0.10
CA GLY A 19 2.58 -14.36 -1.26
C GLY A 19 1.36 -13.80 -2.02
N GLN A 20 0.72 -12.73 -1.54
CA GLN A 20 -0.39 -12.07 -2.23
C GLN A 20 0.10 -11.07 -3.28
N THR A 21 0.83 -11.56 -4.29
CA THR A 21 1.49 -10.74 -5.30
C THR A 21 0.55 -9.79 -6.02
N GLN A 22 -0.61 -10.26 -6.48
CA GLN A 22 -1.54 -9.41 -7.22
C GLN A 22 -2.12 -8.28 -6.36
N ARG A 23 -2.46 -8.58 -5.10
CA ARG A 23 -2.99 -7.59 -4.16
C ARG A 23 -1.93 -6.55 -3.79
N GLY A 24 -0.70 -7.01 -3.61
CA GLY A 24 0.44 -6.12 -3.38
C GLY A 24 0.77 -5.22 -4.57
N LEU A 25 0.70 -5.74 -5.80
CA LEU A 25 0.86 -4.93 -7.01
C LEU A 25 -0.22 -3.87 -7.17
N ILE A 26 -1.46 -4.14 -6.77
CA ILE A 26 -2.55 -3.14 -6.76
C ILE A 26 -2.20 -1.99 -5.82
N PHE A 27 -1.77 -2.28 -4.59
CA PHE A 27 -1.38 -1.24 -3.63
C PHE A 27 -0.13 -0.47 -4.07
N LEU A 28 0.90 -1.16 -4.54
CA LEU A 28 2.15 -0.55 -5.00
C LEU A 28 1.92 0.30 -6.25
N GLY A 29 1.20 -0.24 -7.23
CA GLY A 29 0.82 0.47 -8.45
C GLY A 29 -0.05 1.69 -8.16
N GLY A 30 -1.03 1.56 -7.26
CA GLY A 30 -1.86 2.68 -6.81
C GLY A 30 -1.05 3.77 -6.12
N TYR A 31 -0.08 3.41 -5.28
CA TYR A 31 0.83 4.35 -4.62
C TYR A 31 1.73 5.08 -5.62
N ILE A 32 2.29 4.38 -6.61
CA ILE A 32 3.08 4.99 -7.68
C ILE A 32 2.21 5.95 -8.52
N ALA A 33 1.02 5.51 -8.92
CA ALA A 33 0.08 6.34 -9.68
C ALA A 33 -0.32 7.60 -8.90
N PHE A 34 -0.55 7.48 -7.59
CA PHE A 34 -0.82 8.61 -6.71
C PHE A 34 0.31 9.64 -6.74
N TRP A 35 1.58 9.21 -6.68
CA TRP A 35 2.71 10.13 -6.73
C TRP A 35 2.91 10.77 -8.11
N ILE A 36 2.68 10.03 -9.20
CA ILE A 36 2.69 10.58 -10.56
C ILE A 36 1.63 11.68 -10.69
N LEU A 37 0.39 11.40 -10.24
CA LEU A 37 -0.69 12.39 -10.24
C LEU A 37 -0.34 13.59 -9.37
N THR A 38 0.17 13.36 -8.16
CA THR A 38 0.58 14.42 -7.22
C THR A 38 1.64 15.32 -7.85
N PHE A 39 2.62 14.75 -8.55
CA PHE A 39 3.64 15.50 -9.28
C PHE A 39 3.06 16.35 -10.41
N ILE A 40 2.15 15.81 -11.22
CA ILE A 40 1.44 16.56 -12.26
C ILE A 40 0.65 17.74 -11.65
N LEU A 41 -0.01 17.50 -10.52
CA LEU A 41 -0.78 18.52 -9.80
C LEU A 41 0.10 19.60 -9.16
N MET A 42 1.41 19.40 -9.00
CA MET A 42 2.32 20.46 -8.55
C MET A 42 2.38 21.62 -9.54
N PHE A 43 2.25 21.35 -10.85
CA PHE A 43 2.19 22.39 -11.88
C PHE A 43 0.93 23.26 -11.80
N LEU A 44 -0.10 22.77 -11.10
CA LEU A 44 -1.35 23.49 -10.82
C LEU A 44 -1.36 24.11 -9.41
N PHE A 45 -0.23 24.08 -8.70
CA PHE A 45 -0.08 24.54 -7.32
C PHE A 45 -1.03 23.88 -6.30
N ILE A 46 -1.67 22.75 -6.62
CA ILE A 46 -2.52 21.99 -5.69
C ILE A 46 -1.89 20.68 -5.23
N GLY A 47 -0.87 20.19 -5.96
CA GLY A 47 -0.18 18.94 -5.62
C GLY A 47 0.38 18.92 -4.19
N PHE A 48 0.80 20.08 -3.68
CA PHE A 48 1.34 20.20 -2.32
C PHE A 48 0.30 19.87 -1.24
N LEU A 49 -1.00 20.10 -1.52
CA LEU A 49 -2.07 19.69 -0.61
C LEU A 49 -2.32 18.19 -0.72
N VAL A 50 -2.30 17.67 -1.95
CA VAL A 50 -2.56 16.25 -2.24
C VAL A 50 -1.50 15.35 -1.60
N MET A 51 -0.23 15.75 -1.54
CA MET A 51 0.83 14.91 -0.95
C MET A 51 0.56 14.54 0.52
N PHE A 52 -0.18 15.36 1.27
CA PHE A 52 -0.55 15.07 2.66
C PHE A 52 -1.56 13.93 2.80
N LEU A 53 -2.15 13.46 1.69
CA LEU A 53 -2.98 12.25 1.66
C LEU A 53 -2.14 10.97 1.58
N SER A 54 -0.83 11.06 1.30
CA SER A 54 0.05 9.88 1.20
C SER A 54 0.01 8.96 2.42
N PRO A 55 -0.08 9.42 3.69
CA PRO A 55 -0.14 8.53 4.85
C PRO A 55 -1.34 7.57 4.82
N LEU A 56 -2.43 7.93 4.14
CA LEU A 56 -3.60 7.05 3.97
C LEU A 56 -3.26 5.79 3.18
N PHE A 57 -2.38 5.89 2.17
CA PHE A 57 -1.90 4.73 1.42
C PHE A 57 -1.04 3.81 2.30
N HIS A 58 -0.15 4.38 3.12
CA HIS A 58 0.71 3.64 4.04
C HIS A 58 -0.10 2.89 5.11
N ILE A 59 -1.03 3.60 5.76
CA ILE A 59 -1.88 3.01 6.80
C ILE A 59 -2.82 1.96 6.19
N GLY A 60 -3.46 2.27 5.06
CA GLY A 60 -4.35 1.34 4.36
C GLY A 60 -3.64 0.06 3.93
N ALA A 61 -2.46 0.19 3.30
CA ALA A 61 -1.68 -0.97 2.88
C ALA A 61 -1.14 -1.78 4.06
N ALA A 62 -0.73 -1.13 5.16
CA ALA A 62 -0.26 -1.79 6.37
C ALA A 62 -1.38 -2.57 7.08
N ALA A 63 -2.55 -1.95 7.25
CA ALA A 63 -3.72 -2.59 7.84
C ALA A 63 -4.16 -3.81 7.01
N ASP A 64 -4.21 -3.64 5.69
CA ASP A 64 -4.55 -4.71 4.78
C ASP A 64 -3.55 -5.88 4.83
N ALA A 65 -2.24 -5.59 4.80
CA ALA A 65 -1.19 -6.59 4.93
C ALA A 65 -1.25 -7.33 6.28
N TYR A 66 -1.60 -6.63 7.36
CA TYR A 66 -1.79 -7.24 8.68
C TYR A 66 -2.93 -8.27 8.66
N ILE A 67 -4.09 -7.86 8.15
CA ILE A 67 -5.29 -8.71 8.12
C ILE A 67 -5.05 -9.93 7.25
N GLN A 68 -4.51 -9.76 6.04
CA GLN A 68 -4.26 -10.88 5.14
C GLN A 68 -3.23 -11.86 5.65
N ALA A 69 -2.13 -11.37 6.23
CA ALA A 69 -1.15 -12.26 6.85
C ALA A 69 -1.80 -13.10 7.97
N GLY A 70 -2.73 -12.51 8.74
CA GLY A 70 -3.52 -13.24 9.72
C GLY A 70 -4.36 -14.36 9.10
N LYS A 71 -5.07 -14.06 8.00
CA LYS A 71 -5.91 -15.02 7.28
C LYS A 71 -5.13 -16.14 6.59
N ILE A 72 -3.95 -15.83 6.07
CA ILE A 72 -3.06 -16.84 5.50
C ILE A 72 -2.55 -17.78 6.59
N ASN A 73 -2.11 -17.21 7.72
CA ASN A 73 -1.61 -17.99 8.84
C ASN A 73 -2.69 -18.85 9.50
N SER A 74 -3.96 -18.43 9.46
CA SER A 74 -5.09 -19.24 9.96
C SER A 74 -5.59 -20.28 8.95
N GLY A 75 -5.10 -20.26 7.72
CA GLY A 75 -5.57 -21.13 6.63
C GLY A 75 -6.92 -20.71 6.03
N GLU A 76 -7.47 -19.55 6.39
CA GLU A 76 -8.69 -19.00 5.77
C GLU A 76 -8.46 -18.64 4.30
N VAL A 77 -7.24 -18.19 3.97
CA VAL A 77 -6.84 -17.81 2.61
C VAL A 77 -5.57 -18.57 2.22
N THR A 78 -5.62 -19.23 1.06
CA THR A 78 -4.45 -19.86 0.43
C THR A 78 -3.87 -18.96 -0.65
N VAL A 79 -2.55 -18.88 -0.73
CA VAL A 79 -1.78 -18.01 -1.65
C VAL A 79 -0.89 -18.81 -2.58
#